data_AF-A0A4R8MVS6-F1
#
_entry.id   AF-A0A4R8MVS6-F1
#
_cell.length_a   1.000
_cell.length_b   1.000
_cell.length_c   1.000
_cell.angle_alpha   90.00
_cell.angle_beta   90.00
_cell.angle_gamma   90.00
#
_symmetry.space_group_name_H-M   'P 1'
#
loop_
_entity.id
_entity.type
_entity.pdbx_description
1 polymer ?
#
loop_
_entity_poly.entity_id
_entity_poly.type
_entity_poly.pdbx_seq_one_letter_code
_entity_poly.pdbx_strand_id
1 'polypeptide(L)'
;MKNGFILFSVFVFFRCSQVTIPESNDLKVLSEAYLSGHLTVVSSILKEKKKEQKLLPSEELLFCKSLFYLGDWKEFFAHWSEVSYKTPELILLYFKAVLVSKFPVTISSEDESRLIELLPISPEACLLYLKLKNTKDPTKQKKLFLAQWKQFQTHLNRLEKELGKK
;
A
#
# COMPACT_ATOMS: atom_id res chain seq x y z
N MET A 1 1.38 -37.94 53.57
CA MET A 1 0.36 -37.65 52.54
C MET A 1 0.65 -36.29 51.92
N LYS A 2 0.83 -36.27 50.59
CA LYS A 2 0.66 -35.16 49.64
C LYS A 2 1.67 -34.00 49.77
N ASN A 3 2.85 -34.14 49.17
CA ASN A 3 3.23 -33.84 47.77
C ASN A 3 3.01 -32.37 47.37
N GLY A 4 4.14 -31.69 47.16
CA GLY A 4 4.25 -30.29 46.77
C GLY A 4 3.66 -30.01 45.39
N PHE A 5 2.97 -28.88 45.32
CA PHE A 5 2.45 -28.31 44.08
C PHE A 5 3.56 -27.46 43.45
N ILE A 6 4.28 -28.04 42.48
CA ILE A 6 5.19 -27.30 41.62
C ILE A 6 4.34 -26.52 40.62
N LEU A 7 4.45 -25.20 40.71
CA LEU A 7 3.81 -24.19 39.89
C LEU A 7 4.39 -24.25 38.46
N PHE A 8 3.75 -24.96 37.54
CA PHE A 8 4.15 -24.98 36.13
C PHE A 8 3.42 -23.85 35.38
N SER A 9 3.93 -22.62 35.53
CA SER A 9 3.52 -21.48 34.71
C SER A 9 4.14 -21.63 33.32
N VAL A 10 3.39 -22.22 32.38
CA VAL A 10 3.76 -22.23 30.96
C VAL A 10 3.36 -20.89 30.36
N PHE A 11 4.26 -19.92 30.43
CA PHE A 11 4.21 -18.74 29.57
C PHE A 11 4.50 -19.19 28.13
N VAL A 12 3.44 -19.53 27.40
CA VAL A 12 3.52 -19.67 25.93
C VAL A 12 3.69 -18.26 25.37
N PHE A 13 4.94 -17.85 25.18
CA PHE A 13 5.27 -16.71 24.35
C PHE A 13 4.82 -17.03 22.92
N PHE A 14 3.63 -16.57 22.55
CA PHE A 14 3.26 -16.37 21.15
C PHE A 14 4.21 -15.33 20.56
N ARG A 15 5.41 -15.75 20.16
CA ARG A 15 6.22 -14.96 19.23
C ARG A 15 5.55 -15.08 17.88
N CYS A 16 4.79 -14.05 17.52
CA CYS A 16 4.48 -13.78 16.13
C CYS A 16 5.82 -13.57 15.42
N SER A 17 6.35 -14.63 14.81
CA SER A 17 7.52 -14.52 13.95
C SER A 17 7.09 -13.73 12.73
N GLN A 18 7.30 -12.40 12.76
CA GLN A 18 7.50 -11.69 11.51
C GLN A 18 8.65 -12.41 10.83
N VAL A 19 8.36 -13.04 9.69
CA VAL A 19 9.39 -13.49 8.77
C VAL A 19 10.02 -12.21 8.24
N THR A 20 11.01 -11.70 8.97
CA THR A 20 11.91 -10.66 8.49
C THR A 20 12.76 -11.31 7.40
N ILE A 21 12.28 -11.21 6.17
CA ILE A 21 13.15 -11.40 5.00
C ILE A 21 14.24 -10.35 5.16
N PRO A 22 15.52 -10.72 5.31
CA PRO A 22 16.58 -9.75 5.49
C PRO A 22 16.59 -8.83 4.27
N GLU A 23 16.37 -7.52 4.47
CA GLU A 23 16.57 -6.54 3.42
C GLU A 23 18.02 -6.64 2.95
N SER A 24 18.21 -6.81 1.64
CA SER A 24 19.56 -6.75 1.08
C SER A 24 20.15 -5.37 1.37
N ASN A 25 21.45 -5.32 1.64
CA ASN A 25 22.18 -4.07 1.86
C ASN A 25 21.91 -3.07 0.72
N ASP A 26 21.77 -3.58 -0.50
CA ASP A 26 21.47 -2.81 -1.71
C ASP A 26 20.12 -2.09 -1.65
N LEU A 27 19.06 -2.76 -1.19
CA LEU A 27 17.73 -2.14 -1.09
C LEU A 27 17.73 -0.98 -0.09
N LYS A 28 18.48 -1.13 1.01
CA LYS A 28 18.64 -0.07 1.99
C LYS A 28 19.33 1.16 1.39
N VAL A 29 20.44 0.95 0.67
CA VAL A 29 21.16 2.02 -0.03
C VAL A 29 20.25 2.72 -1.05
N LEU A 30 19.48 1.97 -1.83
CA LEU A 30 18.54 2.54 -2.80
C LEU A 30 17.41 3.32 -2.12
N SER A 31 16.93 2.85 -0.98
CA SER A 31 15.90 3.54 -0.21
C SER A 31 16.42 4.86 0.38
N GLU A 32 17.64 4.89 0.91
CA GLU A 32 18.30 6.11 1.38
C GLU A 32 18.53 7.11 0.24
N ALA A 33 18.97 6.64 -0.92
CA ALA A 33 19.12 7.46 -2.11
C ALA A 33 17.79 8.06 -2.58
N TYR A 34 16.72 7.26 -2.55
CA TYR A 34 15.37 7.73 -2.87
C TYR A 34 14.90 8.81 -1.90
N LEU A 35 15.08 8.61 -0.59
CA LEU A 35 14.70 9.59 0.44
C LEU A 35 15.52 10.89 0.33
N SER A 36 16.75 10.79 -0.18
CA SER A 36 17.63 11.94 -0.45
C SER A 36 17.33 12.65 -1.78
N GLY A 37 16.33 12.17 -2.54
CA GLY A 37 15.89 12.78 -3.80
C GLY A 37 16.69 12.35 -5.04
N HIS A 38 17.57 11.35 -4.94
CA HIS A 38 18.34 10.82 -6.07
C HIS A 38 17.52 9.86 -6.95
N LEU A 39 16.31 10.28 -7.33
CA LEU A 39 15.31 9.44 -7.98
C LEU A 39 15.77 8.89 -9.34
N THR A 40 16.52 9.67 -10.12
CA THR A 40 17.06 9.23 -11.43
C THR A 40 18.05 8.08 -11.29
N VAL A 41 18.90 8.12 -10.27
CA VAL A 41 19.87 7.07 -9.95
C VAL A 41 19.14 5.80 -9.53
N VAL A 42 18.20 5.93 -8.58
CA VAL A 42 17.39 4.81 -8.10
C VAL A 42 16.61 4.15 -9.25
N SER A 43 15.93 4.96 -10.07
CA SER A 43 15.17 4.49 -11.22
C SER A 43 16.07 3.77 -12.24
N SER A 44 17.26 4.30 -12.52
CA SER A 44 18.19 3.70 -13.47
C SER A 44 18.71 2.35 -12.98
N ILE A 45 19.11 2.26 -11.71
CA ILE A 45 19.62 1.01 -11.11
C ILE A 45 18.53 -0.06 -11.10
N LEU A 46 17.32 0.28 -10.65
CA LEU A 46 16.21 -0.68 -10.60
C LEU A 46 15.77 -1.11 -12.01
N LYS A 47 15.84 -0.21 -12.99
CA LYS A 47 15.55 -0.53 -14.39
C LYS A 47 16.56 -1.50 -14.99
N GLU A 48 17.86 -1.32 -14.76
CA GLU A 48 18.88 -2.28 -15.20
C GLU A 48 18.72 -3.62 -14.49
N LYS A 49 18.54 -3.62 -13.17
CA LYS A 49 18.30 -4.84 -12.39
C LYS A 49 17.10 -5.62 -12.90
N LYS A 50 16.02 -4.93 -13.31
CA LYS A 50 14.82 -5.55 -13.89
C LYS A 50 15.09 -6.27 -15.22
N LYS A 51 16.07 -5.81 -16.01
CA LYS A 51 16.46 -6.51 -17.26
C LYS A 51 17.17 -7.83 -16.99
N GLU A 52 17.88 -7.91 -15.87
CA GLU A 52 18.67 -9.08 -15.48
C GLU A 52 17.83 -10.10 -14.69
N GLN A 53 16.93 -9.61 -13.83
CA GLN A 53 16.14 -10.45 -12.94
C GLN A 53 14.81 -9.78 -12.55
N LYS A 54 13.88 -10.59 -12.02
CA LYS A 54 12.64 -10.05 -11.45
C LYS A 54 12.93 -9.25 -10.17
N LEU A 55 12.33 -8.08 -10.06
CA LEU A 55 12.41 -7.24 -8.86
C LEU A 55 11.67 -7.89 -7.68
N LEU A 56 12.18 -7.71 -6.48
CA LEU A 56 11.47 -8.05 -5.25
C LEU A 56 10.28 -7.10 -5.03
N PRO A 57 9.23 -7.48 -4.28
CA PRO A 57 8.06 -6.62 -4.07
C PRO A 57 8.39 -5.23 -3.49
N SER A 58 9.38 -5.14 -2.60
CA SER A 58 9.85 -3.85 -2.06
C SER A 58 10.58 -3.01 -3.10
N GLU A 59 11.32 -3.65 -4.00
CA GLU A 59 12.00 -3.01 -5.13
C GLU A 59 11.00 -2.55 -6.20
N GLU A 60 9.96 -3.34 -6.49
CA GLU A 60 8.85 -2.95 -7.37
C GLU A 60 8.14 -1.70 -6.84
N LEU A 61 7.87 -1.66 -5.53
CA LEU A 61 7.28 -0.49 -4.87
C LEU A 61 8.19 0.74 -4.99
N LEU A 62 9.48 0.59 -4.68
CA LEU A 62 10.46 1.67 -4.75
C LEU A 62 10.64 2.19 -6.19
N PHE A 63 10.64 1.29 -7.18
CA PHE A 63 10.74 1.63 -8.58
C PHE A 63 9.51 2.42 -9.05
N CYS A 64 8.30 1.93 -8.76
CA CYS A 64 7.06 2.64 -9.06
C CYS A 64 7.01 4.03 -8.43
N LYS A 65 7.42 4.17 -7.17
CA LYS A 65 7.53 5.46 -6.49
C LYS A 65 8.51 6.39 -7.21
N SER A 66 9.69 5.89 -7.56
CA SER A 66 10.71 6.67 -8.25
C SER A 66 10.20 7.20 -9.59
N LEU A 67 9.57 6.35 -10.41
CA LEU A 67 8.96 6.74 -11.68
C LEU A 67 7.84 7.78 -11.49
N PHE A 68 6.99 7.59 -10.47
CA PHE A 68 5.90 8.51 -10.16
C PHE A 68 6.42 9.92 -9.82
N TYR A 69 7.41 10.03 -8.94
CA TYR A 69 7.95 11.33 -8.52
C TYR A 69 8.84 11.99 -9.59
N LEU A 70 9.43 11.20 -10.50
CA LEU A 70 10.08 11.71 -11.71
C LEU A 70 9.09 12.19 -12.77
N GLY A 71 7.82 11.78 -12.69
CA GLY A 71 6.82 12.05 -13.71
C GLY A 71 7.02 11.26 -15.01
N ASP A 72 7.75 10.13 -14.96
CA ASP A 72 7.94 9.26 -16.12
C ASP A 72 6.71 8.36 -16.33
N TRP A 73 5.64 8.97 -16.83
CA TRP A 73 4.33 8.33 -16.94
C TRP A 73 4.33 7.16 -17.93
N LYS A 74 5.08 7.27 -19.02
CA LYS A 74 5.15 6.22 -20.04
C LYS A 74 5.75 4.95 -19.44
N GLU A 75 6.87 5.07 -18.74
CA GLU A 75 7.51 3.93 -18.11
C GLU A 75 6.73 3.43 -16.90
N PHE A 76 6.12 4.33 -16.11
CA PHE A 76 5.26 3.97 -14.99
C PHE A 76 4.09 3.08 -15.43
N PHE A 77 3.32 3.48 -16.45
CA PHE A 77 2.16 2.71 -16.90
C PHE A 77 2.55 1.43 -17.65
N ALA A 78 3.68 1.44 -18.37
CA ALA A 78 4.22 0.22 -18.95
C ALA A 78 4.56 -0.79 -17.85
N HIS A 79 5.31 -0.36 -16.83
CA HIS A 79 5.68 -1.23 -15.72
C HIS A 79 4.47 -1.72 -14.92
N TRP A 80 3.45 -0.89 -14.68
CA TRP A 80 2.23 -1.26 -13.98
C TRP A 80 1.56 -2.53 -14.54
N SER A 81 1.56 -2.68 -15.87
CA SER A 81 0.96 -3.85 -16.53
C SER A 81 1.70 -5.17 -16.26
N GLU A 82 2.97 -5.10 -15.87
CA GLU A 82 3.83 -6.26 -15.60
C GLU A 82 3.85 -6.65 -14.11
N VAL A 83 3.41 -5.75 -13.22
CA VAL A 83 3.40 -5.99 -11.77
C VAL A 83 2.37 -7.06 -11.44
N SER A 84 2.85 -8.23 -11.03
CA SER A 84 2.00 -9.36 -10.65
C SER A 84 1.27 -9.15 -9.33
N TYR A 85 1.91 -8.49 -8.36
CA TYR A 85 1.36 -8.29 -7.03
C TYR A 85 1.24 -6.80 -6.71
N LYS A 86 0.01 -6.29 -6.73
CA LYS A 86 -0.26 -4.85 -6.51
C LYS A 86 -0.71 -4.66 -5.07
N THR A 87 0.19 -4.15 -4.23
CA THR A 87 -0.12 -3.78 -2.85
C THR A 87 -1.14 -2.63 -2.79
N PRO A 88 -1.85 -2.43 -1.66
CA PRO A 88 -2.71 -1.27 -1.46
C PRO A 88 -2.03 0.06 -1.79
N GLU A 89 -0.78 0.22 -1.37
CA GLU A 89 0.00 1.43 -1.65
C GLU A 89 0.24 1.62 -3.15
N LEU A 90 0.60 0.56 -3.89
CA LEU A 90 0.78 0.60 -5.34
C LEU A 90 -0.51 0.94 -6.07
N ILE A 91 -1.65 0.39 -5.63
CA ILE A 91 -2.98 0.71 -6.18
C ILE A 91 -3.27 2.20 -6.03
N LEU A 92 -3.09 2.76 -4.82
CA LEU A 92 -3.29 4.18 -4.56
C LEU A 92 -2.36 5.04 -5.43
N LEU A 93 -1.08 4.63 -5.57
CA LEU A 93 -0.11 5.32 -6.43
C LEU A 93 -0.51 5.31 -7.91
N TYR A 94 -0.99 4.17 -8.42
CA TYR A 94 -1.51 4.05 -9.78
C TYR A 94 -2.68 5.00 -10.05
N PHE A 95 -3.69 5.02 -9.19
CA PHE A 95 -4.83 5.91 -9.37
C PHE A 95 -4.48 7.39 -9.22
N LYS A 96 -3.49 7.72 -8.38
CA LYS A 96 -2.90 9.07 -8.39
C LYS A 96 -2.28 9.38 -9.75
N ALA A 97 -1.47 8.47 -10.30
CA ALA A 97 -0.81 8.64 -11.58
C ALA A 97 -1.84 8.86 -12.71
N VAL A 98 -2.92 8.08 -12.74
CA VAL A 98 -4.03 8.25 -13.69
C VAL A 98 -4.61 9.66 -13.63
N LEU A 99 -4.82 10.21 -12.42
CA LEU A 99 -5.40 11.55 -12.25
C LEU A 99 -4.41 12.68 -12.60
N VAL A 100 -3.13 12.54 -12.27
CA VAL A 100 -2.14 13.64 -12.41
C VAL A 100 -1.43 13.66 -13.76
N SER A 101 -1.20 12.50 -14.38
CA SER A 101 -0.38 12.39 -15.59
C SER A 101 -1.03 12.99 -16.83
N LYS A 102 -2.37 13.04 -16.87
CA LYS A 102 -3.16 13.30 -18.09
C LYS A 102 -2.81 12.36 -19.27
N PHE A 103 -2.12 11.26 -18.99
CA PHE A 103 -1.76 10.27 -19.99
C PHE A 103 -3.02 9.48 -20.38
N PRO A 104 -3.23 9.16 -21.67
CA PRO A 104 -4.40 8.41 -22.10
C PRO A 104 -4.29 6.96 -21.65
N VAL A 105 -4.76 6.68 -20.44
CA VAL A 105 -4.78 5.34 -19.84
C VAL A 105 -6.21 4.81 -19.77
N THR A 106 -6.42 3.61 -20.30
CA THR A 106 -7.67 2.87 -20.10
C THR A 106 -7.55 2.05 -18.82
N ILE A 107 -8.41 2.34 -17.85
CA ILE A 107 -8.44 1.62 -16.56
C ILE A 107 -9.17 0.29 -16.77
N SER A 108 -8.52 -0.81 -16.42
CA SER A 108 -9.13 -2.13 -16.49
C SER A 108 -10.18 -2.32 -15.39
N SER A 109 -11.17 -3.20 -15.60
CA SER A 109 -12.15 -3.53 -14.57
C SER A 109 -11.51 -4.15 -13.32
N GLU A 110 -10.41 -4.89 -13.52
CA GLU A 110 -9.58 -5.51 -12.47
C GLU A 110 -8.87 -4.43 -11.62
N ASP A 111 -8.33 -3.38 -12.24
CA ASP A 111 -7.70 -2.30 -11.49
C ASP A 111 -8.76 -1.47 -10.75
N GLU A 112 -9.94 -1.26 -11.36
CA GLU A 112 -11.05 -0.56 -10.69
C GLU A 112 -11.57 -1.34 -9.47
N SER A 113 -11.75 -2.66 -9.57
CA SER A 113 -12.23 -3.48 -8.44
C SER A 113 -11.27 -3.41 -7.25
N ARG A 114 -9.96 -3.42 -7.50
CA ARG A 114 -8.93 -3.25 -6.48
C ARG A 114 -9.02 -1.90 -5.75
N LEU A 115 -9.39 -0.81 -6.44
CA LEU A 115 -9.67 0.46 -5.76
C LEU A 115 -10.92 0.40 -4.89
N ILE A 116 -11.98 -0.27 -5.38
CA ILE A 116 -13.25 -0.43 -4.66
C ILE A 116 -13.03 -1.21 -3.35
N GLU A 117 -12.19 -2.25 -3.38
CA GLU A 117 -11.82 -3.04 -2.21
C GLU A 117 -11.12 -2.22 -1.11
N LEU A 118 -10.41 -1.15 -1.50
CA LEU A 118 -9.73 -0.26 -0.54
C LEU A 118 -10.64 0.80 0.05
N LEU A 119 -11.83 1.05 -0.53
CA LEU A 119 -12.75 2.08 -0.02
C LEU A 119 -13.01 1.93 1.48
N PRO A 120 -13.40 0.75 2.02
CA PRO A 120 -13.73 0.55 3.45
C PRO A 120 -12.61 0.85 4.44
N ILE A 121 -11.35 0.86 3.98
CA ILE A 121 -10.17 0.91 4.85
C ILE A 121 -9.24 2.10 4.56
N SER A 122 -9.50 2.84 3.49
CA SER A 122 -8.66 3.97 3.07
C SER A 122 -9.51 5.19 2.69
N PRO A 123 -9.47 6.26 3.49
CA PRO A 123 -10.06 7.55 3.11
C PRO A 123 -9.48 8.08 1.79
N GLU A 124 -8.20 7.79 1.53
CA GLU A 124 -7.53 8.16 0.29
C GLU A 124 -8.13 7.44 -0.93
N ALA A 125 -8.42 6.14 -0.83
CA ALA A 125 -9.10 5.40 -1.89
C ALA A 125 -10.46 6.02 -2.23
N CYS A 126 -11.20 6.47 -1.20
CA CYS A 126 -12.49 7.15 -1.40
C CYS A 126 -12.33 8.45 -2.19
N LEU A 127 -11.35 9.27 -1.83
CA LEU A 127 -11.08 10.52 -2.56
C LEU A 127 -10.68 10.26 -4.01
N LEU A 128 -9.82 9.26 -4.24
CA LEU A 128 -9.41 8.86 -5.59
C LEU A 128 -10.60 8.37 -6.42
N TYR A 129 -11.45 7.51 -5.86
CA TYR A 129 -12.64 7.00 -6.52
C TYR A 129 -13.63 8.11 -6.89
N LEU A 130 -13.89 9.04 -5.96
CA LEU A 130 -14.79 10.17 -6.20
C LEU A 130 -14.28 11.11 -7.30
N LYS A 131 -12.98 11.41 -7.28
CA LYS A 131 -12.31 12.20 -8.33
C LYS A 131 -12.37 11.49 -9.68
N LEU A 132 -12.10 10.18 -9.69
CA LEU A 132 -12.09 9.38 -10.92
C LEU A 132 -13.47 9.32 -11.59
N LYS A 133 -14.52 9.09 -10.80
CA LYS A 133 -15.90 9.07 -11.32
C LYS A 133 -16.44 10.47 -11.64
N ASN A 134 -15.63 11.51 -11.42
CA ASN A 134 -15.98 12.92 -11.60
C ASN A 134 -17.39 13.22 -11.07
N THR A 135 -17.70 12.65 -9.91
CA THR A 135 -19.09 12.55 -9.45
C THR A 135 -19.53 13.95 -9.05
N LYS A 136 -20.27 14.65 -9.90
CA LYS A 136 -20.85 15.97 -9.59
C LYS A 136 -22.02 15.88 -8.60
N ASP A 137 -22.29 14.70 -8.03
CA ASP A 137 -23.35 14.47 -7.04
C ASP A 137 -22.78 14.54 -5.61
N PRO A 138 -22.92 15.68 -4.91
CA PRO A 138 -22.45 15.85 -3.54
C PRO A 138 -23.16 14.90 -2.56
N THR A 139 -24.36 14.41 -2.88
CA THR A 139 -25.13 13.51 -2.02
C THR A 139 -24.49 12.13 -1.98
N LYS A 140 -24.10 11.59 -3.14
CA LYS A 140 -23.39 10.30 -3.24
C LYS A 140 -22.02 10.36 -2.57
N GLN A 141 -21.30 11.48 -2.73
CA GLN A 141 -20.03 11.73 -2.04
C GLN A 141 -20.20 11.74 -0.52
N LYS A 142 -21.19 12.48 -0.01
CA LYS A 142 -21.51 12.54 1.42
C LYS A 142 -21.87 11.16 1.98
N LYS A 143 -22.67 10.38 1.26
CA LYS A 143 -23.03 9.00 1.67
C LYS A 143 -21.81 8.10 1.80
N LEU A 144 -20.90 8.13 0.82
CA LEU A 144 -19.66 7.35 0.87
C LEU A 144 -18.80 7.77 2.08
N PHE A 145 -18.63 9.08 2.30
CA PHE A 145 -17.85 9.59 3.42
C PHE A 145 -18.45 9.20 4.78
N LEU A 146 -19.77 9.31 4.95
CA LEU A 146 -20.46 8.92 6.18
C LEU A 146 -20.36 7.42 6.46
N ALA A 147 -20.43 6.59 5.42
CA ALA A 147 -20.24 5.15 5.56
C ALA A 147 -18.83 4.81 6.08
N GLN A 148 -17.79 5.47 5.53
CA GLN A 148 -16.42 5.34 6.01
C GLN A 148 -16.26 5.80 7.45
N TRP A 149 -16.79 6.98 7.77
CA TRP A 149 -16.73 7.51 9.12
C TRP A 149 -17.32 6.53 10.13
N LYS A 150 -18.50 5.97 9.83
CA LYS A 150 -19.17 4.99 10.69
C LYS A 150 -18.34 3.72 10.86
N GLN A 151 -17.73 3.23 9.78
CA GLN A 151 -16.88 2.05 9.84
C GLN A 151 -15.61 2.31 10.67
N PHE A 152 -14.94 3.43 10.45
CA PHE A 152 -13.77 3.83 11.23
C PHE A 152 -14.10 3.98 12.72
N GLN A 153 -15.21 4.63 13.04
CA GLN A 153 -15.69 4.77 14.42
C GLN A 153 -16.01 3.40 15.03
N THR A 154 -16.55 2.46 14.26
CA THR A 154 -16.80 1.09 14.73
C THR A 154 -15.48 0.37 15.05
N HIS A 155 -14.45 0.52 14.20
CA HIS A 155 -13.13 -0.04 14.46
C HIS A 155 -12.45 0.59 15.68
N LEU A 156 -12.55 1.91 15.85
CA LEU A 156 -12.05 2.60 17.04
C LEU A 156 -12.73 2.11 18.31
N ASN A 157 -14.07 2.06 18.35
CA ASN A 157 -14.80 1.58 19.51
C ASN A 157 -14.41 0.15 19.88
N ARG A 158 -14.15 -0.70 18.88
CA ARG A 158 -13.69 -2.08 19.11
C ARG A 158 -12.28 -2.11 19.71
N LEU A 159 -11.36 -1.30 19.18
CA LEU A 159 -10.00 -1.18 19.70
C LEU A 159 -9.98 -0.63 21.13
N GLU A 160 -10.81 0.37 21.43
CA GLU A 160 -10.95 0.93 22.78
C GLU A 160 -11.42 -0.13 23.78
N LYS A 161 -12.45 -0.91 23.40
CA LYS A 161 -12.94 -2.03 24.18
C LYS A 161 -11.88 -3.11 24.39
N GLU A 162 -11.12 -3.46 23.35
CA GLU A 162 -10.01 -4.44 23.43
C GLU A 162 -8.85 -3.93 24.29
N LEU A 163 -8.62 -2.61 24.34
CA LEU A 163 -7.63 -1.95 25.20
C LEU A 163 -8.12 -1.74 26.65
N GLY A 164 -9.33 -2.19 27.00
CA GLY A 164 -9.91 -2.01 28.34
C GLY A 164 -10.30 -0.56 28.65
N LYS A 165 -10.34 0.31 27.65
CA LYS A 165 -10.85 1.68 27.76
C LYS A 165 -12.34 1.63 27.40
N LYS A 166 -13.18 1.49 28.44
CA LYS A 166 -14.67 1.51 28.44
C LYS A 166 -15.36 1.04 27.17
#